data_AF-H8MJ90-F1
#
_entry.id   AF-H8MJ90-F1
#
_cell.length_a   1.000
_cell.length_b   1.000
_cell.length_c   1.000
_cell.angle_alpha   90.00
_cell.angle_beta   90.00
_cell.angle_gamma   90.00
#
_symmetry.space_group_name_H-M   'P 1'
#
loop_
_entity.id
_entity.type
_entity.pdbx_description
1 polymer ?
#
loop_
_entity_poly.entity_id
_entity_poly.type
_entity_poly.pdbx_seq_one_letter_code
_entity_poly.pdbx_strand_id
1 'polypeptide(L)'
;MQGDALRSFPMAPSPFQAEFRVLIGPDWVPLPFLEGLEAEAVDMYLRRAPVTCCSFQGGFFIDVGGQPFSDDGSVDELWMTWSWFFALKALLDGAAETGVHPWEESHMRLWRQGDVLSMEDRSASEKPITPRVEVAFLHFAQSLARQGLAFLAWAERVLAALEAREPPVPEALKTEFSRALRLPRGVLEEVASRVGVTASGG
;
A
#
# COMPACT_ATOMS: atom_id res chain seq x y z
N MET A 1 -16.61 -7.83 47.07
CA MET A 1 -15.55 -7.43 46.14
C MET A 1 -16.13 -7.57 44.73
N GLN A 2 -16.56 -6.43 44.17
CA GLN A 2 -17.14 -6.32 42.84
C GLN A 2 -16.03 -6.46 41.80
N GLY A 3 -16.19 -7.41 40.89
CA GLY A 3 -15.40 -7.48 39.67
C GLY A 3 -16.00 -6.52 38.65
N ASP A 4 -15.36 -5.37 38.46
CA ASP A 4 -15.59 -4.51 37.30
C ASP A 4 -15.02 -5.22 36.06
N ALA A 5 -15.84 -6.09 35.48
CA ALA A 5 -15.69 -6.45 34.09
C ALA A 5 -16.03 -5.19 33.28
N LEU A 6 -14.99 -4.45 32.89
CA LEU A 6 -15.04 -3.47 31.82
C LEU A 6 -15.58 -4.18 30.58
N ARG A 7 -16.90 -4.15 30.41
CA ARG A 7 -17.56 -4.45 29.15
C ARG A 7 -17.13 -3.33 28.21
N SER A 8 -16.06 -3.59 27.44
CA SER A 8 -15.78 -2.87 26.22
C SER A 8 -17.02 -3.02 25.34
N PHE A 9 -17.85 -1.98 25.30
CA PHE A 9 -18.89 -1.89 24.28
C PHE A 9 -18.18 -1.97 22.92
N PRO A 10 -18.66 -2.80 21.97
CA PRO A 10 -18.05 -2.85 20.64
C PRO A 10 -18.20 -1.44 20.05
N MET A 11 -17.07 -0.73 19.94
CA MET A 11 -17.04 0.54 19.23
C MET A 11 -17.32 0.22 17.76
N ALA A 12 -18.22 0.99 17.16
CA ALA A 12 -18.43 0.89 15.72
C ALA A 12 -17.09 1.17 15.02
N PRO A 13 -16.74 0.43 13.95
CA PRO A 13 -15.52 0.70 13.21
C PRO A 13 -15.50 2.16 12.73
N SER A 14 -14.35 2.81 12.85
CA SER A 14 -14.19 4.19 12.41
C SER A 14 -14.29 4.28 10.89
N PRO A 15 -14.85 5.38 10.35
CA PRO A 15 -14.74 5.65 8.93
C PRO A 15 -13.26 5.82 8.55
N PHE A 16 -12.91 5.42 7.34
CA PHE A 16 -11.55 5.55 6.84
C PHE A 16 -11.55 5.93 5.36
N GLN A 17 -10.43 6.50 4.92
CA GLN A 17 -10.08 6.68 3.52
C GLN A 17 -8.66 6.16 3.32
N ALA A 18 -8.44 5.43 2.23
CA ALA A 18 -7.10 5.03 1.82
C ALA A 18 -6.89 5.51 0.38
N GLU A 19 -5.74 6.10 0.10
CA GLU A 19 -5.35 6.55 -1.22
C GLU A 19 -3.92 6.11 -1.53
N PHE A 20 -3.74 5.37 -2.61
CA PHE A 20 -2.43 5.01 -3.10
C PHE A 20 -1.85 6.18 -3.88
N ARG A 21 -0.65 6.62 -3.49
CA ARG A 21 0.07 7.69 -4.15
C ARG A 21 1.47 7.24 -4.53
N VAL A 22 2.00 7.86 -5.57
CA VAL A 22 3.39 7.67 -6.03
C VAL A 22 4.07 9.02 -6.01
N LEU A 23 5.32 9.07 -5.57
CA LEU A 23 6.10 10.29 -5.64
C LEU A 23 6.56 10.52 -7.09
N ILE A 24 6.05 11.58 -7.72
CA ILE A 24 6.44 12.06 -9.06
C ILE A 24 6.97 13.48 -8.91
N GLY A 25 8.22 13.70 -9.28
CA GLY A 25 8.95 14.93 -8.99
C GLY A 25 9.05 15.16 -7.47
N PRO A 26 8.57 16.32 -6.97
CA PRO A 26 8.43 16.59 -5.54
C PRO A 26 7.05 16.22 -4.98
N ASP A 27 6.11 15.75 -5.81
CA ASP A 27 4.69 15.69 -5.47
C ASP A 27 4.21 14.24 -5.28
N TRP A 28 3.42 14.02 -4.23
CA TRP A 28 2.69 12.76 -4.02
C TRP A 28 1.42 12.75 -4.87
N VAL A 29 1.46 12.03 -6.00
CA VAL A 29 0.37 12.02 -6.98
C VAL A 29 -0.54 10.81 -6.75
N PRO A 30 -1.85 11.02 -6.52
CA PRO A 30 -2.82 9.94 -6.40
C PRO A 30 -3.05 9.16 -7.70
N LEU A 31 -3.37 7.87 -7.59
CA LEU A 31 -3.61 6.98 -8.75
C LEU A 31 -4.49 7.57 -9.86
N PRO A 32 -5.65 8.21 -9.58
CA PRO A 32 -6.51 8.76 -10.65
C PRO A 32 -5.85 9.85 -11.48
N PHE A 33 -4.77 10.46 -11.00
CA PHE A 33 -4.05 11.54 -11.67
C PHE A 33 -2.71 11.08 -12.28
N LEU A 34 -2.38 9.79 -12.17
CA LEU A 34 -1.17 9.23 -12.77
C LEU A 34 -1.30 8.88 -14.25
N GLU A 35 -2.53 8.80 -14.76
CA GLU A 35 -2.78 8.52 -16.17
C GLU A 35 -2.18 9.62 -17.06
N GLY A 36 -1.37 9.23 -18.05
CA GLY A 36 -0.67 10.15 -18.94
C GLY A 36 0.70 10.61 -18.40
N LEU A 37 1.06 10.28 -17.15
CA LEU A 37 2.34 10.63 -16.55
C LEU A 37 3.40 9.53 -16.70
N GLU A 38 3.15 8.47 -17.48
CA GLU A 38 4.03 7.31 -17.54
C GLU A 38 5.44 7.65 -18.06
N ALA A 39 5.52 8.44 -19.14
CA ALA A 39 6.81 8.87 -19.70
C ALA A 39 7.55 9.84 -18.75
N GLU A 40 6.82 10.71 -18.06
CA GLU A 40 7.38 11.63 -17.06
C GLU A 40 7.94 10.87 -15.87
N ALA A 41 7.22 9.85 -15.37
CA ALA A 41 7.69 8.98 -14.30
C ALA A 41 9.00 8.28 -14.70
N VAL A 42 9.07 7.72 -15.91
CA VAL A 42 10.30 7.12 -16.45
C VAL A 42 11.45 8.12 -16.47
N ASP A 43 11.24 9.31 -17.04
CA ASP A 43 12.27 10.33 -17.16
C ASP A 43 12.71 10.90 -15.80
N MET A 44 11.82 10.95 -14.82
CA MET A 44 12.17 11.34 -13.46
C MET A 44 13.14 10.31 -12.85
N TYR A 45 12.78 9.03 -12.85
CA TYR A 45 13.63 8.00 -12.22
C TYR A 45 14.97 7.88 -12.93
N LEU A 46 15.00 7.92 -14.27
CA LEU A 46 16.25 7.85 -15.04
C LEU A 46 17.22 9.02 -14.76
N ARG A 47 16.73 10.16 -14.27
CA ARG A 47 17.60 11.29 -13.86
C ARG A 47 18.35 11.03 -12.55
N ARG A 48 17.91 10.09 -11.73
CA ARG A 48 18.51 9.76 -10.42
C ARG A 48 19.39 8.51 -10.55
N ALA A 49 20.65 8.71 -10.95
CA ALA A 49 21.63 7.61 -10.98
C ALA A 49 22.33 7.46 -9.62
N PRO A 50 22.47 6.23 -9.08
CA PRO A 50 21.94 4.97 -9.61
C PRO A 50 20.45 4.78 -9.33
N VAL A 51 19.69 4.24 -10.30
CA VAL A 51 18.32 3.78 -10.08
C VAL A 51 18.38 2.41 -9.43
N THR A 52 17.70 2.27 -8.29
CA THR A 52 17.54 1.00 -7.57
C THR A 52 16.06 0.77 -7.26
N CYS A 53 15.72 -0.41 -6.75
CA CYS A 53 14.36 -0.68 -6.27
C CYS A 53 13.87 0.29 -5.18
N CYS A 54 14.80 0.89 -4.44
CA CYS A 54 14.54 1.89 -3.40
C CYS A 54 14.30 3.30 -3.97
N SER A 55 14.57 3.53 -5.25
CA SER A 55 14.35 4.85 -5.88
C SER A 55 12.88 5.16 -6.10
N PHE A 56 12.01 4.15 -6.06
CA PHE A 56 10.58 4.27 -6.32
C PHE A 56 9.86 4.43 -4.99
N GLN A 57 9.23 5.58 -4.79
CA GLN A 57 8.48 5.86 -3.56
C GLN A 57 6.98 5.86 -3.85
N GLY A 58 6.23 5.19 -2.99
CA GLY A 58 4.80 4.99 -3.20
C GLY A 58 4.16 4.12 -2.13
N GLY A 59 2.91 4.43 -1.80
CA GLY A 59 2.20 3.67 -0.80
C GLY A 59 0.81 4.17 -0.49
N PHE A 60 0.21 3.58 0.54
CA PHE A 60 -1.13 3.93 1.00
C PHE A 60 -1.07 5.06 2.03
N PHE A 61 -1.68 6.18 1.67
CA PHE A 61 -2.02 7.27 2.57
C PHE A 61 -3.37 6.93 3.19
N ILE A 62 -3.40 6.74 4.50
CA ILE A 62 -4.58 6.23 5.20
C ILE A 62 -5.01 7.27 6.22
N ASP A 63 -6.26 7.71 6.11
CA ASP A 63 -6.95 8.51 7.11
C ASP A 63 -7.98 7.64 7.83
N VAL A 64 -8.03 7.75 9.16
CA VAL A 64 -9.06 7.09 9.98
C VAL A 64 -9.70 8.13 10.88
N GLY A 65 -11.00 8.35 10.71
CA GLY A 65 -11.75 9.33 11.49
C GLY A 65 -11.32 10.77 11.29
N GLY A 66 -10.74 11.13 10.13
CA GLY A 66 -10.21 12.46 9.85
C GLY A 66 -8.84 12.72 10.46
N GLN A 67 -8.12 11.67 10.85
CA GLN A 67 -6.73 11.75 11.33
C GLN A 67 -5.82 10.87 10.46
N PRO A 68 -4.63 11.36 10.09
CA PRO A 68 -3.67 10.56 9.34
C PRO A 68 -3.19 9.38 10.20
N PHE A 69 -3.37 8.17 9.66
CA PHE A 69 -2.75 6.95 10.14
C PHE A 69 -1.48 6.64 9.34
N SER A 70 -1.45 7.00 8.05
CA SER A 70 -0.25 6.97 7.22
C SER A 70 -0.22 8.20 6.30
N ASP A 71 0.91 8.91 6.27
CA ASP A 71 1.14 10.15 5.52
C ASP A 71 2.51 10.18 4.83
N ASP A 72 2.99 11.35 4.42
CA ASP A 72 4.26 11.53 3.71
C ASP A 72 5.48 11.21 4.58
N GLY A 73 5.34 11.17 5.91
CA GLY A 73 6.38 10.77 6.84
C GLY A 73 6.40 9.26 7.16
N SER A 74 5.42 8.50 6.69
CA SER A 74 5.26 7.07 7.02
C SER A 74 4.99 6.19 5.79
N VAL A 75 5.36 6.69 4.61
CA VAL A 75 5.36 5.97 3.33
C VAL A 75 6.74 6.15 2.71
N ASP A 76 7.41 5.05 2.38
CA ASP A 76 8.72 5.10 1.72
C ASP A 76 8.75 4.28 0.43
N GLU A 77 9.57 3.24 0.39
CA GLU A 77 9.91 2.50 -0.81
C GLU A 77 8.71 1.67 -1.27
N LEU A 78 8.35 1.81 -2.55
CA LEU A 78 7.16 1.22 -3.16
C LEU A 78 7.04 -0.30 -2.90
N TRP A 79 8.17 -1.01 -2.86
CA TRP A 79 8.18 -2.46 -2.63
C TRP A 79 7.69 -2.85 -1.23
N MET A 80 7.86 -1.97 -0.23
CA MET A 80 7.45 -2.18 1.15
C MET A 80 5.92 -2.21 1.27
N THR A 81 5.23 -1.37 0.49
CA THR A 81 3.77 -1.31 0.42
C THR A 81 3.13 -2.67 0.07
N TRP A 82 3.85 -3.57 -0.58
CA TRP A 82 3.33 -4.91 -0.92
C TRP A 82 3.10 -5.81 0.28
N SER A 83 3.72 -5.51 1.42
CA SER A 83 3.46 -6.20 2.69
C SER A 83 1.97 -6.15 3.07
N TRP A 84 1.23 -5.10 2.69
CA TRP A 84 -0.22 -5.01 2.89
C TRP A 84 -0.98 -6.18 2.26
N PHE A 85 -0.64 -6.59 1.04
CA PHE A 85 -1.38 -7.64 0.35
C PHE A 85 -1.09 -9.04 0.93
N PHE A 86 0.14 -9.29 1.37
CA PHE A 86 0.46 -10.52 2.10
C PHE A 86 -0.28 -10.58 3.45
N ALA A 87 -0.33 -9.47 4.17
CA ALA A 87 -1.05 -9.34 5.43
C ALA A 87 -2.57 -9.56 5.23
N LEU A 88 -3.17 -8.90 4.24
CA LEU A 88 -4.58 -9.09 3.90
C LEU A 88 -4.89 -10.54 3.51
N LYS A 89 -4.02 -11.18 2.70
CA LYS A 89 -4.17 -12.60 2.36
C LYS A 89 -4.15 -13.46 3.62
N ALA A 90 -3.20 -13.27 4.52
CA ALA A 90 -3.11 -14.03 5.77
C ALA A 90 -4.36 -13.86 6.64
N LEU A 91 -4.87 -12.64 6.80
CA LEU A 91 -6.11 -12.36 7.54
C LEU A 91 -7.36 -12.97 6.87
N LEU A 92 -7.39 -13.01 5.54
CA LEU A 92 -8.45 -13.69 4.80
C LEU A 92 -8.35 -15.21 4.99
N ASP A 93 -7.12 -15.77 5.04
CA ASP A 93 -6.83 -17.19 5.35
C ASP A 93 -7.16 -17.60 6.79
N GLY A 94 -7.58 -16.65 7.63
CA GLY A 94 -8.02 -16.90 9.00
C GLY A 94 -6.95 -16.65 10.06
N ALA A 95 -5.81 -16.04 9.71
CA ALA A 95 -4.88 -15.55 10.71
C ALA A 95 -5.57 -14.50 11.61
N ALA A 96 -5.38 -14.62 12.92
CA ALA A 96 -5.91 -13.65 13.88
C ALA A 96 -5.05 -12.37 13.94
N GLU A 97 -3.75 -12.49 13.63
CA GLU A 97 -2.77 -11.41 13.66
C GLU A 97 -1.80 -11.55 12.48
N THR A 98 -1.32 -10.42 11.97
CA THR A 98 -0.25 -10.34 10.97
C THR A 98 0.45 -8.98 11.06
N GLY A 99 1.47 -8.75 10.24
CA GLY A 99 2.24 -7.51 10.21
C GLY A 99 2.34 -6.90 8.81
N VAL A 100 2.53 -5.58 8.76
CA VAL A 100 2.79 -4.79 7.55
C VAL A 100 4.03 -3.94 7.81
N HIS A 101 4.80 -3.69 6.76
CA HIS A 101 5.93 -2.79 6.78
C HIS A 101 5.73 -1.76 5.66
N PRO A 102 4.96 -0.68 5.88
CA PRO A 102 4.78 0.39 4.89
C PRO A 102 6.01 1.31 4.73
N TRP A 103 6.92 1.33 5.70
CA TRP A 103 8.17 2.09 5.69
C TRP A 103 9.20 1.46 6.66
N GLU A 104 10.45 1.91 6.64
CA GLU A 104 11.64 1.26 7.21
C GLU A 104 11.55 1.02 8.71
N GLU A 105 11.02 1.99 9.46
CA GLU A 105 10.93 1.87 10.92
C GLU A 105 9.60 1.27 11.37
N SER A 106 8.68 0.97 10.46
CA SER A 106 7.36 0.44 10.79
C SER A 106 7.40 -1.01 11.22
N HIS A 107 6.79 -1.27 12.37
CA HIS A 107 6.42 -2.58 12.88
C HIS A 107 4.89 -2.63 13.03
N MET A 108 4.17 -2.31 11.95
CA MET A 108 2.71 -2.25 11.98
C MET A 108 2.11 -3.63 12.19
N ARG A 109 1.17 -3.72 13.13
CA ARG A 109 0.45 -4.93 13.47
C ARG A 109 -1.03 -4.79 13.14
N LEU A 110 -1.58 -5.87 12.62
CA LEU A 110 -2.98 -5.99 12.25
C LEU A 110 -3.60 -7.14 13.04
N TRP A 111 -4.77 -6.89 13.65
CA TRP A 111 -5.56 -7.93 14.30
C TRP A 111 -6.96 -7.96 13.72
N ARG A 112 -7.46 -9.15 13.38
CA ARG A 112 -8.82 -9.32 12.88
C ARG A 112 -9.69 -10.02 13.91
N GLN A 113 -10.82 -9.40 14.24
CA GLN A 113 -11.87 -9.98 15.07
C GLN A 113 -13.21 -9.88 14.34
N GLY A 114 -13.59 -10.96 13.65
CA GLY A 114 -14.76 -10.97 12.78
C GLY A 114 -14.63 -9.95 11.64
N ASP A 115 -15.49 -8.93 11.67
CA ASP A 115 -15.56 -7.87 10.66
C ASP A 115 -14.74 -6.62 11.04
N VAL A 116 -14.08 -6.62 12.20
CA VAL A 116 -13.25 -5.52 12.67
C VAL A 116 -11.78 -5.82 12.42
N LEU A 117 -11.08 -4.85 11.86
CA LEU A 117 -9.63 -4.81 11.74
C LEU A 117 -9.09 -3.76 12.71
N SER A 118 -8.31 -4.17 13.71
CA SER A 118 -7.50 -3.26 14.51
C SER A 118 -6.13 -3.09 13.88
N MET A 119 -5.61 -1.86 13.86
CA MET A 119 -4.29 -1.53 13.31
C MET A 119 -3.53 -0.65 14.29
N GLU A 120 -2.24 -0.91 14.46
CA GLU A 120 -1.34 -0.09 15.27
C GLU A 120 0.04 -0.10 14.64
N ASP A 121 0.64 1.08 14.41
CA ASP A 121 2.03 1.18 14.00
C ASP A 121 2.96 1.48 15.18
N ARG A 122 4.12 0.84 15.17
CA ARG A 122 5.15 0.93 16.19
C ARG A 122 6.51 1.09 15.52
N SER A 123 7.40 1.86 16.14
CA SER A 123 8.79 1.92 15.68
C SER A 123 9.52 0.60 15.98
N ALA A 124 10.72 0.43 15.42
CA ALA A 124 11.62 -0.67 15.77
C ALA A 124 11.91 -0.83 17.28
N SER A 125 11.72 0.25 18.07
CA SER A 125 11.84 0.24 19.53
C SER A 125 10.53 -0.09 20.27
N GLU A 126 9.51 -0.57 19.55
CA GLU A 126 8.15 -0.91 20.03
C GLU A 126 7.36 0.28 20.60
N LYS A 127 7.83 1.52 20.37
CA LYS A 127 7.09 2.73 20.73
C LYS A 127 5.96 2.96 19.72
N PRO A 128 4.71 3.18 20.16
CA PRO A 128 3.61 3.55 19.27
C PRO A 128 3.96 4.79 18.46
N ILE A 129 3.82 4.70 17.15
CA ILE A 129 3.92 5.85 16.22
C ILE A 129 2.54 6.45 16.04
N THR A 130 1.54 5.59 15.84
CA THR A 130 0.14 5.96 15.72
C THR A 130 -0.66 5.38 16.89
N PRO A 131 -1.78 6.02 17.28
CA PRO A 131 -2.74 5.34 18.15
C PRO A 131 -3.29 4.10 17.46
N ARG A 132 -3.72 3.11 18.25
CA ARG A 132 -4.49 1.98 17.74
C ARG A 132 -5.83 2.46 17.19
N VAL A 133 -6.16 2.03 15.99
CA VAL A 133 -7.42 2.36 15.30
C VAL A 133 -8.18 1.09 14.92
N GLU A 134 -9.48 1.21 14.67
CA GLU A 134 -10.35 0.10 14.27
C GLU A 134 -11.19 0.48 13.05
N VAL A 135 -11.18 -0.36 12.02
CA VAL A 135 -11.90 -0.14 10.75
C VAL A 135 -12.66 -1.40 10.33
N ALA A 136 -13.62 -1.25 9.42
CA ALA A 136 -14.35 -2.38 8.86
C ALA A 136 -13.44 -3.17 7.91
N PHE A 137 -13.11 -4.41 8.27
CA PHE A 137 -12.11 -5.23 7.58
C PHE A 137 -12.41 -5.40 6.09
N LEU A 138 -13.64 -5.79 5.74
CA LEU A 138 -14.00 -6.05 4.35
C LEU A 138 -13.88 -4.78 3.49
N HIS A 139 -14.39 -3.65 3.96
CA HIS A 139 -14.29 -2.38 3.23
C HIS A 139 -12.84 -1.92 3.07
N PHE A 140 -12.02 -2.11 4.12
CA PHE A 140 -10.59 -1.82 4.09
C PHE A 140 -9.87 -2.66 3.04
N ALA A 141 -10.05 -3.99 3.08
CA ALA A 141 -9.43 -4.90 2.13
C ALA A 141 -9.88 -4.64 0.67
N GLN A 142 -11.17 -4.34 0.46
CA GLN A 142 -11.69 -3.95 -0.86
C GLN A 142 -11.06 -2.65 -1.37
N SER A 143 -10.88 -1.66 -0.49
CA SER A 143 -10.27 -0.38 -0.85
C SER A 143 -8.83 -0.56 -1.32
N LEU A 144 -8.01 -1.28 -0.53
CA LEU A 144 -6.62 -1.55 -0.87
C LEU A 144 -6.50 -2.42 -2.13
N ALA A 145 -7.35 -3.45 -2.27
CA ALA A 145 -7.34 -4.31 -3.46
C ALA A 145 -7.67 -3.55 -4.76
N ARG A 146 -8.69 -2.68 -4.76
CA ARG A 146 -9.03 -1.85 -5.93
C ARG A 146 -7.84 -0.99 -6.37
N GLN A 147 -7.21 -0.34 -5.40
CA GLN A 147 -6.09 0.57 -5.67
C GLN A 147 -4.83 -0.18 -6.08
N GLY A 148 -4.57 -1.34 -5.48
CA GLY A 148 -3.50 -2.23 -5.94
C GLY A 148 -3.68 -2.64 -7.40
N LEU A 149 -4.90 -3.02 -7.81
CA LEU A 149 -5.18 -3.39 -9.21
C LEU A 149 -5.03 -2.21 -10.16
N ALA A 150 -5.47 -1.02 -9.76
CA ALA A 150 -5.27 0.20 -10.54
C ALA A 150 -3.77 0.55 -10.68
N PHE A 151 -3.00 0.38 -9.60
CA PHE A 151 -1.55 0.55 -9.64
C PHE A 151 -0.87 -0.47 -10.55
N LEU A 152 -1.27 -1.75 -10.51
CA LEU A 152 -0.78 -2.80 -11.43
C LEU A 152 -0.93 -2.37 -12.88
N ALA A 153 -2.11 -1.88 -13.25
CA ALA A 153 -2.39 -1.43 -14.62
C ALA A 153 -1.53 -0.21 -15.02
N TRP A 154 -1.32 0.74 -14.10
CA TRP A 154 -0.43 1.87 -14.35
C TRP A 154 1.04 1.45 -14.48
N ALA A 155 1.51 0.57 -13.59
CA ALA A 155 2.88 0.05 -13.61
C ALA A 155 3.19 -0.67 -14.93
N GLU A 156 2.24 -1.43 -15.49
CA GLU A 156 2.37 -2.03 -16.83
C GLU A 156 2.58 -0.98 -17.92
N ARG A 157 1.84 0.14 -17.87
CA ARG A 157 1.98 1.24 -18.83
C ARG A 157 3.30 1.97 -18.67
N VAL A 158 3.80 2.14 -17.45
CA VAL A 158 5.13 2.70 -17.17
C VAL A 158 6.22 1.80 -17.77
N LEU A 159 6.13 0.48 -17.59
CA LEU A 159 7.08 -0.47 -18.20
C LEU A 159 6.99 -0.45 -19.73
N ALA A 160 5.80 -0.33 -20.31
CA ALA A 160 5.64 -0.17 -21.75
C ALA A 160 6.26 1.14 -22.26
N ALA A 161 6.08 2.25 -21.54
CA ALA A 161 6.70 3.53 -21.87
C ALA A 161 8.23 3.48 -21.77
N LEU A 162 8.77 2.75 -20.79
CA LEU A 162 10.20 2.50 -20.64
C LEU A 162 10.77 1.73 -21.84
N GLU A 163 10.05 0.70 -22.30
CA GLU A 163 10.45 -0.10 -23.47
C GLU A 163 10.41 0.69 -24.77
N ALA A 164 9.41 1.56 -24.94
CA ALA A 164 9.23 2.38 -26.14
C ALA A 164 10.10 3.65 -26.19
N ARG A 165 10.89 3.92 -25.15
CA ARG A 165 11.63 5.19 -25.01
C ARG A 165 12.77 5.34 -26.02
N GLU A 166 12.93 6.56 -26.53
CA GLU A 166 14.11 6.99 -27.29
C GLU A 166 14.87 8.12 -26.59
N PRO A 167 16.21 8.05 -26.45
CA PRO A 167 17.05 6.90 -26.80
C PRO A 167 16.78 5.68 -25.90
N PRO A 168 17.10 4.46 -26.38
CA PRO A 168 16.84 3.23 -25.63
C PRO A 168 17.49 3.23 -24.25
N VAL A 169 16.75 2.74 -23.25
CA VAL A 169 17.24 2.60 -21.88
C VAL A 169 18.14 1.36 -21.78
N PRO A 170 19.32 1.45 -21.13
CA PRO A 170 20.16 0.29 -20.85
C PRO A 170 19.42 -0.84 -20.12
N GLU A 171 19.69 -2.09 -20.52
CA GLU A 171 19.01 -3.28 -20.00
C GLU A 171 19.10 -3.44 -18.48
N ALA A 172 20.23 -3.04 -17.88
CA ALA A 172 20.41 -3.05 -16.44
C ALA A 172 19.39 -2.13 -15.73
N LEU A 173 19.10 -0.95 -16.30
CA LEU A 173 18.10 -0.03 -15.74
C LEU A 173 16.68 -0.55 -15.97
N LYS A 174 16.40 -1.15 -17.14
CA LYS A 174 15.12 -1.83 -17.38
C LYS A 174 14.83 -2.93 -16.37
N THR A 175 15.86 -3.67 -15.99
CA THR A 175 15.78 -4.70 -14.94
C THR A 175 15.44 -4.09 -13.58
N GLU A 176 16.05 -2.95 -13.21
CA GLU A 176 15.77 -2.26 -11.95
C GLU A 176 14.33 -1.71 -11.89
N PHE A 177 13.86 -1.08 -12.97
CA PHE A 177 12.45 -0.66 -13.09
C PHE A 177 11.50 -1.85 -12.98
N SER A 178 11.78 -2.91 -13.74
CA SER A 178 10.98 -4.12 -13.71
C SER A 178 10.95 -4.71 -12.30
N ARG A 179 12.08 -4.73 -11.58
CA ARG A 179 12.17 -5.23 -10.20
C ARG A 179 11.39 -4.35 -9.22
N ALA A 180 11.51 -3.03 -9.31
CA ALA A 180 10.81 -2.09 -8.43
C ALA A 180 9.29 -2.13 -8.62
N LEU A 181 8.86 -2.25 -9.88
CA LEU A 181 7.46 -2.34 -10.28
C LEU A 181 6.98 -3.80 -10.36
N ARG A 182 7.79 -4.79 -9.93
CA ARG A 182 7.38 -6.20 -9.92
C ARG A 182 6.48 -6.47 -8.73
N LEU A 183 5.20 -6.35 -9.00
CA LEU A 183 4.15 -6.53 -8.02
C LEU A 183 3.90 -8.02 -7.76
N PRO A 184 3.53 -8.43 -6.53
CA PRO A 184 3.06 -9.78 -6.25
C PRO A 184 1.63 -9.96 -6.80
N ARG A 185 1.48 -9.85 -8.13
CA ARG A 185 0.20 -9.83 -8.85
C ARG A 185 -0.72 -10.96 -8.41
N GLY A 186 -0.22 -12.19 -8.35
CA GLY A 186 -1.03 -13.34 -7.94
C GLY A 186 -1.61 -13.21 -6.53
N VAL A 187 -0.87 -12.62 -5.58
CA VAL A 187 -1.35 -12.38 -4.22
C VAL A 187 -2.43 -11.31 -4.21
N LEU A 188 -2.22 -10.22 -4.93
CA LEU A 188 -3.19 -9.13 -5.04
C LEU A 188 -4.47 -9.57 -5.76
N GLU A 189 -4.37 -10.31 -6.87
CA GLU A 189 -5.51 -10.88 -7.59
C GLU A 189 -6.29 -11.87 -6.71
N GLU A 190 -5.59 -12.70 -5.93
CA GLU A 190 -6.23 -13.59 -4.95
C GLU A 190 -6.99 -12.79 -3.88
N VAL A 191 -6.36 -11.78 -3.28
CA VAL A 191 -7.00 -10.90 -2.29
C VAL A 191 -8.22 -10.23 -2.90
N ALA A 192 -8.09 -9.63 -4.08
CA ALA A 192 -9.15 -8.92 -4.78
C ALA A 192 -10.35 -9.84 -5.05
N SER A 193 -10.10 -11.03 -5.61
CA SER A 193 -11.12 -12.05 -5.86
C SER A 193 -11.89 -12.41 -4.58
N ARG A 194 -11.18 -12.65 -3.48
CA ARG A 194 -11.77 -13.04 -2.20
C ARG A 194 -12.60 -11.95 -1.53
N VAL A 195 -12.34 -10.68 -1.83
CA VAL A 195 -13.10 -9.54 -1.31
C VAL A 195 -14.12 -9.01 -2.32
N GLY A 196 -14.33 -9.70 -3.44
CA GLY A 196 -15.33 -9.34 -4.45
C GLY A 196 -14.95 -8.11 -5.29
N VAL A 197 -13.66 -7.84 -5.44
CA VAL A 197 -13.13 -6.79 -6.32
C VAL A 197 -12.61 -7.41 -7.60
N THR A 198 -13.13 -6.95 -8.74
CA THR A 198 -12.56 -7.27 -10.06
C THR A 198 -11.71 -6.10 -10.54
N ALA A 199 -10.70 -6.40 -11.36
CA ALA A 199 -10.05 -5.37 -12.15
C ALA A 199 -11.14 -4.72 -13.02
N SER A 200 -11.45 -3.46 -12.75
CA SER A 200 -12.33 -2.70 -13.63
C SER A 200 -11.55 -2.56 -14.93
N GLY A 201 -12.08 -3.10 -16.03
CA GLY A 201 -11.48 -2.93 -17.35
C GLY A 201 -11.29 -1.45 -17.62
N GLY A 202 -10.04 -1.03 -17.80
CA GLY A 202 -9.72 0.25 -18.42
C GLY A 202 -10.16 0.27 -19.88
#